data_AF-A0A6M1LUZ8-F1
#
_entry.id   AF-A0A6M1LUZ8-F1
#
_cell.length_a   1.000
_cell.length_b   1.000
_cell.length_c   1.000
_cell.angle_alpha   90.00
_cell.angle_beta   90.00
_cell.angle_gamma   90.00
#
_symmetry.space_group_name_H-M   'P 1'
#
loop_
_entity.id
_entity.type
_entity.pdbx_description
1 polymer ?
#
loop_
_entity_poly.entity_id
_entity_poly.type
_entity_poly.pdbx_seq_one_letter_code
_entity_poly.pdbx_strand_id
1 'polypeptide(L)'
;MLILVAFSEPCMGGLRCKMAVRNIETQSASSSLEEEIAARIAEVERRIYELTQERETLGRLLLKARQSRPGVRDVTRRNSVSRILIEQQIVALLKNRQKPASVAQLFKAARSADPNLKEGTFRSYLHRLFEKGLVQKAGRRGYWIHP
;
A
#
# COMPACT_ATOMS: atom_id res chain seq x y z
N MET A 1 -17.92 -17.06 -54.79
CA MET A 1 -18.70 -17.23 -56.03
C MET A 1 -18.89 -18.72 -56.26
N LEU A 2 -20.11 -19.11 -56.65
CA LEU A 2 -20.69 -20.45 -56.83
C LEU A 2 -21.26 -21.13 -55.57
N ILE A 3 -22.59 -21.17 -55.60
CA ILE A 3 -23.55 -21.90 -54.78
C ILE A 3 -23.56 -23.36 -55.25
N LEU A 4 -23.67 -24.32 -54.33
CA LEU A 4 -24.28 -25.61 -54.64
C LEU A 4 -25.10 -26.08 -53.44
N VAL A 5 -26.41 -25.96 -53.59
CA VAL A 5 -27.43 -26.56 -52.72
C VAL A 5 -27.53 -28.02 -53.11
N ALA A 6 -27.45 -28.93 -52.15
CA ALA A 6 -27.97 -30.29 -52.29
C ALA A 6 -28.80 -30.62 -51.05
N PHE A 7 -30.09 -30.81 -51.28
CA PHE A 7 -31.09 -31.28 -50.32
C PHE A 7 -31.51 -32.71 -50.73
N SER A 8 -32.10 -33.45 -49.78
CA SER A 8 -32.72 -34.79 -49.93
C SER A 8 -31.74 -35.97 -49.76
N GLU A 9 -31.93 -37.00 -48.94
CA GLU A 9 -33.06 -37.55 -48.15
C GLU A 9 -32.49 -38.58 -47.13
N PRO A 10 -33.27 -39.13 -46.17
CA PRO A 10 -32.80 -40.04 -45.13
C PRO A 10 -32.92 -41.51 -45.55
N CYS A 11 -31.81 -42.24 -45.58
CA CYS A 11 -31.81 -43.70 -45.73
C CYS A 11 -31.67 -44.39 -44.36
N MET A 12 -32.70 -45.14 -43.97
CA MET A 12 -32.65 -46.14 -42.89
C MET A 12 -31.83 -47.36 -43.32
N GLY A 13 -30.94 -47.82 -42.43
CA GLY A 13 -30.44 -49.20 -42.38
C GLY A 13 -29.09 -49.46 -43.06
N GLY A 14 -28.08 -49.87 -42.27
CA GLY A 14 -26.90 -50.56 -42.79
C GLY A 14 -25.56 -50.08 -42.22
N LEU A 15 -25.05 -50.84 -41.25
CA LEU A 15 -23.69 -50.83 -40.68
C LEU A 15 -22.59 -50.17 -41.53
N ARG A 16 -22.02 -49.08 -41.00
CA ARG A 16 -20.59 -48.77 -41.14
C ARG A 16 -20.16 -47.80 -40.04
N CYS A 17 -19.46 -48.33 -39.03
CA CYS A 17 -18.69 -47.54 -38.08
C CYS A 17 -17.65 -46.72 -38.86
N LYS A 18 -17.90 -45.42 -39.05
CA LYS A 18 -16.86 -44.44 -39.38
C LYS A 18 -16.46 -43.77 -38.09
N MET A 19 -15.23 -44.03 -37.67
CA MET A 19 -14.55 -43.40 -36.54
C MET A 19 -14.78 -41.89 -36.59
N ALA A 20 -15.57 -41.38 -35.66
CA ALA A 20 -15.57 -39.96 -35.36
C ALA A 20 -14.20 -39.64 -34.74
N VAL A 21 -13.34 -38.97 -35.50
CA VAL A 21 -12.15 -38.33 -34.94
C VAL A 21 -12.67 -37.26 -33.98
N ARG A 22 -12.66 -37.55 -32.68
CA ARG A 22 -12.90 -36.56 -31.65
C ARG A 22 -11.64 -35.69 -31.60
N ASN A 23 -11.77 -34.40 -31.92
CA ASN A 23 -10.83 -33.39 -31.45
C ASN A 23 -10.93 -33.37 -29.92
N ILE A 24 -10.06 -34.16 -29.28
CA ILE A 24 -9.95 -34.26 -27.84
C ILE A 24 -8.83 -33.32 -27.39
N GLU A 25 -9.26 -32.31 -26.64
CA GLU A 25 -8.63 -31.82 -25.42
C GLU A 25 -7.27 -31.13 -25.56
N THR A 26 -7.32 -29.82 -25.80
CA THR A 26 -6.23 -28.92 -25.35
C THR A 26 -6.75 -27.60 -24.76
N GLN A 27 -8.05 -27.30 -24.84
CA GLN A 27 -8.63 -26.06 -24.31
C GLN A 27 -9.07 -26.13 -22.83
N SER A 28 -9.20 -27.32 -22.23
CA SER A 28 -9.70 -27.47 -20.85
C SER A 28 -8.64 -27.23 -19.76
N ALA A 29 -7.35 -27.38 -20.07
CA ALA A 29 -6.28 -27.20 -19.09
C ALA A 29 -5.96 -25.72 -18.84
N SER A 30 -6.01 -24.88 -19.88
CA SER A 30 -5.80 -23.44 -19.73
C SER A 30 -6.96 -22.76 -19.01
N SER A 31 -8.22 -23.15 -19.29
CA SER A 31 -9.37 -22.60 -18.56
C SER A 31 -9.33 -22.98 -17.08
N SER A 32 -8.93 -24.22 -16.74
CA SER A 32 -8.84 -24.68 -15.36
C SER A 32 -7.77 -23.94 -14.55
N LEU A 33 -6.61 -23.64 -15.15
CA LEU A 33 -5.55 -22.88 -14.49
C LEU A 33 -5.91 -21.40 -14.36
N GLU A 34 -6.54 -20.82 -15.37
CA GLU A 34 -7.03 -19.43 -15.32
C GLU A 34 -8.10 -19.26 -14.23
N GLU A 35 -9.02 -20.22 -14.10
CA GLU A 35 -10.03 -20.26 -13.04
C GLU A 35 -9.40 -20.38 -11.65
N GLU A 36 -8.40 -21.25 -11.48
CA GLU A 36 -7.67 -21.40 -10.22
C GLU A 36 -6.93 -20.11 -9.83
N ILE A 37 -6.23 -19.49 -10.78
CA ILE A 37 -5.53 -18.22 -10.57
C ILE A 37 -6.52 -17.12 -10.22
N ALA A 38 -7.66 -17.03 -10.92
CA ALA A 38 -8.70 -16.06 -10.62
C ALA A 38 -9.28 -16.24 -9.21
N ALA A 39 -9.55 -17.48 -8.81
CA ALA A 39 -10.00 -17.81 -7.46
C ALA A 39 -8.97 -17.39 -6.40
N ARG A 40 -7.68 -17.62 -6.67
CA ARG A 40 -6.59 -17.25 -5.75
C ARG A 40 -6.42 -15.74 -5.64
N ILE A 41 -6.59 -15.00 -6.74
CA ILE A 41 -6.61 -13.53 -6.74
C ILE A 41 -7.75 -13.02 -5.85
N ALA A 42 -8.97 -13.55 -6.04
CA ALA A 42 -10.14 -13.14 -5.25
C ALA A 42 -9.94 -13.41 -3.74
N GLU A 43 -9.30 -14.52 -3.37
CA GLU A 43 -8.96 -14.83 -1.99
C GLU A 43 -7.96 -13.81 -1.40
N VAL A 44 -6.92 -13.47 -2.16
CA VAL A 44 -5.92 -12.47 -1.74
C VAL A 44 -6.58 -11.09 -1.58
N GLU A 45 -7.45 -10.69 -2.51
CA GLU A 45 -8.17 -9.42 -2.42
C GLU A 45 -9.08 -9.35 -1.19
N ARG A 46 -9.80 -10.45 -0.89
CA ARG A 46 -10.58 -10.56 0.35
C ARG A 46 -9.69 -10.39 1.57
N ARG A 47 -8.52 -11.04 1.58
CA ARG A 47 -7.58 -10.93 2.70
C ARG A 47 -7.02 -9.52 2.86
N ILE A 48 -6.71 -8.83 1.76
CA ILE A 48 -6.30 -7.43 1.77
C ILE A 48 -7.41 -6.55 2.37
N TYR A 49 -8.66 -6.79 2.00
CA TYR A 49 -9.80 -6.05 2.55
C TYR A 49 -9.91 -6.23 4.07
N GLU A 50 -9.87 -7.47 4.57
CA GLU A 50 -9.90 -7.79 6.00
C GLU A 50 -8.76 -7.09 6.76
N LEU A 51 -7.52 -7.23 6.29
CA LEU A 51 -6.35 -6.62 6.91
C LEU A 51 -6.43 -5.09 6.89
N THR A 52 -7.04 -4.52 5.85
CA THR A 52 -7.26 -3.07 5.74
C THR A 52 -8.27 -2.59 6.80
N GLN A 53 -9.36 -3.31 7.00
CA GLN A 53 -10.35 -3.02 8.06
C GLN A 53 -9.75 -3.16 9.45
N GLU A 54 -8.95 -4.20 9.67
CA GLU A 54 -8.22 -4.41 10.93
C GLU A 54 -7.26 -3.25 11.22
N ARG A 55 -6.45 -2.86 10.23
CA ARG A 55 -5.54 -1.71 10.32
C ARG A 55 -6.31 -0.43 10.68
N GLU A 56 -7.45 -0.17 10.04
CA GLU A 56 -8.27 1.00 10.34
C GLU A 56 -8.83 0.96 11.77
N THR A 57 -9.32 -0.21 12.20
CA THR A 57 -9.83 -0.43 13.54
C THR A 57 -8.75 -0.19 14.59
N LEU A 58 -7.56 -0.77 14.40
CA LEU A 58 -6.39 -0.53 15.23
C LEU A 58 -5.98 0.95 15.22
N GLY A 59 -6.07 1.63 14.08
CA GLY A 59 -5.84 3.07 13.96
C GLY A 59 -6.80 3.90 14.83
N ARG A 60 -8.09 3.55 14.85
CA ARG A 60 -9.11 4.19 15.70
C ARG A 60 -8.86 3.92 17.18
N LEU A 61 -8.53 2.68 17.54
CA LEU A 61 -8.19 2.30 18.91
C LEU A 61 -6.94 3.02 19.42
N LEU A 62 -5.91 3.14 18.59
CA LEU A 62 -4.70 3.88 18.89
C LEU A 62 -4.99 5.37 19.10
N LEU A 63 -5.85 5.96 18.27
CA LEU A 63 -6.31 7.35 18.45
C LEU A 63 -7.00 7.52 19.81
N LYS A 64 -7.93 6.61 20.15
CA LYS A 64 -8.65 6.63 21.43
C LYS A 64 -7.69 6.49 22.62
N ALA A 65 -6.72 5.58 22.54
CA ALA A 65 -5.72 5.37 23.58
C ALA A 65 -4.77 6.57 23.75
N ARG A 66 -4.50 7.32 22.67
CA ARG A 66 -3.75 8.58 22.74
C ARG A 66 -4.58 9.69 23.37
N GLN A 67 -5.87 9.76 23.07
CA GLN A 67 -6.80 10.76 23.65
C GLN A 67 -7.03 10.56 25.14
N SER A 68 -7.03 9.32 25.63
CA SER A 68 -7.18 9.01 27.06
C SER A 68 -5.93 9.32 27.89
N ARG A 69 -4.81 9.70 27.27
CA ARG A 69 -3.64 10.21 28.00
C ARG A 69 -3.82 11.70 28.32
N PRO A 70 -3.83 12.12 29.60
CA PRO A 70 -3.85 13.53 29.95
C PRO A 70 -2.57 14.20 29.40
N GLY A 71 -2.71 15.06 28.40
CA GLY A 71 -1.61 15.79 27.75
C GLY A 71 -1.61 15.80 26.21
N VAL A 72 -2.46 15.01 25.54
CA VAL A 72 -2.47 14.85 24.07
C VAL A 72 -3.77 15.37 23.44
N ARG A 73 -4.19 16.60 23.79
CA ARG A 73 -5.43 17.22 23.27
C ARG A 73 -5.35 17.66 21.79
N ASP A 74 -4.19 17.55 21.14
CA ASP A 74 -3.89 18.29 19.91
C ASP A 74 -3.89 17.44 18.62
N VAL A 75 -4.44 16.21 18.66
CA VAL A 75 -4.26 15.18 17.60
C VAL A 75 -5.56 14.84 16.83
N THR A 76 -6.51 15.76 16.74
CA THR A 76 -7.86 15.49 16.19
C THR A 76 -8.02 15.61 14.67
N ARG A 77 -7.01 16.10 13.91
CA ARG A 77 -7.07 16.19 12.43
C ARG A 77 -6.06 15.24 11.77
N ARG A 78 -6.35 14.65 10.59
CA ARG A 78 -5.37 13.85 9.81
C ARG A 78 -4.01 14.55 9.63
N ASN A 79 -4.02 15.88 9.48
CA ASN A 79 -2.80 16.70 9.39
C ASN A 79 -1.94 16.63 10.67
N SER A 80 -2.56 16.42 11.83
CA SER A 80 -1.83 16.21 13.08
C SER A 80 -1.12 14.86 13.12
N VAL A 81 -1.65 13.81 12.47
CA VAL A 81 -1.05 12.47 12.48
C VAL A 81 0.21 12.42 11.62
N SER A 82 0.15 12.85 10.34
CA SER A 82 1.35 12.91 9.48
C SER A 82 2.42 13.82 10.11
N ARG A 83 2.01 15.00 10.62
CA ARG A 83 2.90 15.89 11.39
C ARG A 83 3.59 15.17 12.55
N ILE A 84 2.83 14.48 13.41
CA ILE A 84 3.39 13.82 14.59
C ILE A 84 4.37 12.71 14.20
N LEU A 85 4.04 11.91 13.18
CA LEU A 85 4.93 10.86 12.71
C LEU A 85 6.25 11.44 12.18
N ILE A 86 6.17 12.51 11.39
CA ILE A 86 7.36 13.20 10.87
C ILE A 86 8.19 13.81 12.01
N GLU A 87 7.54 14.52 12.95
CA GLU A 87 8.20 15.12 14.11
C GLU A 87 8.90 14.05 14.96
N GLN A 88 8.24 12.92 15.22
CA GLN A 88 8.80 11.79 15.95
C GLN A 88 10.00 11.18 15.23
N GLN A 89 9.93 11.02 13.91
CA GLN A 89 11.02 10.45 13.12
C GLN A 89 12.27 11.34 13.12
N ILE A 90 12.10 12.67 13.04
CA ILE A 90 13.19 13.65 13.15
C ILE A 90 13.86 13.54 14.53
N VAL A 91 13.06 13.55 15.60
CA VAL A 91 13.57 13.45 16.98
C VAL A 91 14.25 12.10 17.21
N ALA A 92 13.67 10.99 16.76
CA ALA A 92 14.26 9.66 16.89
C ALA A 92 15.61 9.55 16.18
N LEU A 93 15.72 10.09 14.96
CA LEU A 93 16.98 10.13 14.23
C LEU A 93 18.05 10.91 15.00
N LEU A 94 17.69 12.06 15.57
CA LEU A 94 18.62 12.89 16.34
C LEU A 94 19.02 12.24 17.67
N LYS A 95 18.10 11.58 18.37
CA LYS A 95 18.40 10.85 19.62
C LYS A 95 19.35 9.68 19.40
N ASN A 96 19.18 8.95 18.30
CA ASN A 96 19.99 7.78 18.00
C ASN A 96 21.37 8.13 17.42
N ARG A 97 21.66 9.42 17.21
CA ARG A 97 22.92 9.89 16.63
C ARG A 97 23.70 10.70 17.65
N GLN A 98 24.97 10.32 17.82
CA GLN A 98 25.94 11.10 18.61
C GLN A 98 26.46 12.34 17.86
N LYS A 99 26.24 12.44 16.55
CA LYS A 99 26.72 13.53 15.69
C LYS A 99 25.55 14.38 15.17
N PRO A 100 25.76 15.69 14.95
CA PRO A 100 24.76 16.56 14.33
C PRO A 100 24.28 16.00 12.98
N ALA A 101 22.97 16.07 12.73
CA ALA A 101 22.39 15.69 11.45
C ALA A 101 22.20 16.91 10.55
N SER A 102 22.50 16.74 9.26
CA SER A 102 22.23 17.78 8.27
C SER A 102 20.75 17.87 7.93
N VAL A 103 20.30 19.04 7.48
CA VAL A 103 18.92 19.25 6.98
C VAL A 103 18.52 18.21 5.94
N ALA A 104 19.43 17.83 5.02
CA ALA A 104 19.16 16.81 4.01
C ALA A 104 18.90 15.43 4.62
N GLN A 105 19.66 15.05 5.66
CA GLN A 105 19.48 13.78 6.36
C GLN A 105 18.16 13.75 7.13
N LEU A 106 17.83 14.85 7.81
CA LEU A 106 16.55 14.99 8.51
C LEU A 106 15.37 14.94 7.54
N PHE A 107 15.47 15.61 6.40
CA PHE A 107 14.44 15.58 5.38
C PHE A 107 14.26 14.18 4.80
N LYS A 108 15.35 13.47 4.52
CA LYS A 108 15.30 12.07 4.06
C LYS A 108 14.60 11.16 5.07
N ALA A 109 14.89 11.31 6.36
CA ALA A 109 14.21 10.55 7.41
C ALA A 109 12.74 10.96 7.56
N ALA A 110 12.41 12.24 7.46
CA ALA A 110 11.03 12.70 7.46
C ALA A 110 10.23 12.10 6.27
N ARG A 111 10.85 11.98 5.09
CA ARG A 111 10.22 11.33 3.93
C ARG A 111 10.00 9.83 4.07
N SER A 112 10.69 9.15 4.98
CA SER A 112 10.38 7.74 5.26
C SER A 112 9.05 7.58 6.01
N ALA A 113 8.59 8.61 6.71
CA ALA A 113 7.27 8.64 7.34
C ALA A 113 6.16 9.14 6.40
N ASP A 114 6.48 10.09 5.51
CA ASP A 114 5.56 10.60 4.50
C ASP A 114 6.30 10.85 3.16
N PRO A 115 6.13 9.96 2.17
CA PRO A 115 6.80 10.09 0.87
C PRO A 115 6.47 11.38 0.12
N ASN A 116 5.30 11.97 0.39
CA ASN A 116 4.78 13.17 -0.29
C ASN A 116 5.13 14.48 0.44
N LEU A 117 6.00 14.42 1.45
CA LEU A 117 6.40 15.58 2.23
C LEU A 117 7.13 16.62 1.37
N LYS A 118 6.53 17.82 1.29
CA LYS A 118 7.15 18.99 0.64
C LYS A 118 8.19 19.62 1.56
N GLU A 119 9.24 20.19 0.98
CA GLU A 119 10.33 20.82 1.74
C GLU A 119 9.85 22.01 2.60
N GLY A 120 8.93 22.83 2.09
CA GLY A 120 8.34 23.93 2.85
C GLY A 120 7.63 23.46 4.12
N THR A 121 6.84 22.39 4.02
CA THR A 121 6.15 21.77 5.16
C THR A 121 7.14 21.18 6.16
N PHE A 122 8.19 20.51 5.67
CA PHE A 122 9.27 20.01 6.53
C PHE A 122 9.95 21.14 7.32
N ARG A 123 10.27 22.28 6.67
CA ARG A 123 10.85 23.44 7.37
C ARG A 123 9.94 23.95 8.49
N SER A 124 8.63 24.02 8.25
CA SER A 124 7.66 24.39 9.29
C SER A 124 7.64 23.41 10.46
N TYR A 125 7.73 22.10 10.20
CA TYR A 125 7.77 21.09 11.27
C TYR A 125 9.08 21.15 12.06
N LEU A 126 10.20 21.34 11.38
CA LEU A 126 11.50 21.50 12.03
C LEU A 126 11.56 22.76 12.89
N HIS A 127 10.96 23.87 12.43
CA HIS A 127 10.83 25.10 13.21
C HIS A 127 10.00 24.88 14.48
N ARG A 128 8.87 24.17 14.37
CA ARG A 128 8.04 23.84 15.54
C ARG A 128 8.75 22.96 16.55
N LEU A 129 9.55 21.98 16.10
CA LEU A 129 10.38 21.17 17.00
C LEU A 129 11.40 22.03 17.73
N PHE A 130 11.96 23.04 17.06
CA PHE A 130 12.88 24.00 17.66
C PHE A 130 12.17 24.86 18.72
N GLU A 131 10.99 25.40 18.43
CA GLU A 131 10.18 26.16 19.39
C GLU A 131 9.78 25.33 20.62
N LYS A 132 9.52 24.03 20.43
CA LYS A 132 9.24 23.09 21.53
C LYS A 132 10.49 22.72 22.35
N GLY A 133 11.67 23.15 21.93
CA GLY A 133 12.95 22.77 22.57
C GLY A 133 13.32 21.30 22.39
N LEU A 134 12.73 20.59 21.42
CA LEU A 134 13.03 19.18 21.15
C LEU A 134 14.25 18.99 20.24
N VAL A 135 14.68 20.05 19.55
CA VAL A 135 15.88 20.07 18.70
C VAL A 135 16.58 21.42 18.84
N GLN A 136 17.89 21.43 18.66
CA GLN A 136 18.72 22.64 18.71
C GLN A 136 19.63 22.75 17.49
N LYS A 137 20.09 23.96 17.19
CA LYS A 137 21.07 24.21 16.12
C LYS A 137 22.46 23.83 16.61
N ALA A 138 23.19 23.04 15.83
CA ALA A 138 24.49 22.48 16.22
C ALA A 138 25.68 23.44 16.05
N GLY A 139 25.47 24.75 16.16
CA GLY A 139 26.49 25.78 15.89
C GLY A 139 26.85 25.99 14.40
N ARG A 140 26.75 24.96 13.55
CA ARG A 140 26.94 25.07 12.09
C ARG A 140 25.60 25.24 11.36
N ARG A 141 25.58 26.15 10.37
CA ARG A 141 24.38 26.38 9.52
C ARG A 141 23.92 25.06 8.87
N GLY A 142 22.64 24.74 9.03
CA GLY A 142 22.01 23.56 8.43
C GLY A 142 22.25 22.24 9.18
N TYR A 143 22.79 22.30 10.40
CA TYR A 143 22.97 21.13 11.26
C TYR A 143 22.17 21.26 12.54
N TRP A 144 21.61 20.13 12.98
CA TRP A 144 20.72 20.04 14.12
C TRP A 144 21.14 18.90 15.03
N ILE A 145 20.89 19.09 16.33
CA ILE A 145 21.14 18.12 17.39
C ILE A 145 19.89 17.95 18.23
N HIS A 146 19.79 16.82 18.92
CA HIS A 146 18.91 16.71 20.06
C HIS A 146 19.56 17.45 21.25
N PRO A 147 18.80 18.21 22.06
CA PRO A 147 19.30 18.80 23.30
C PRO A 147 19.83 17.74 24.28
#